data_AF-A0AAQ1P547-F1
#
_entry.id   AF-A0AAQ1P547-F1
#
_cell.length_a   1.000
_cell.length_b   1.000
_cell.length_c   1.000
_cell.angle_alpha   90.00
_cell.angle_beta   90.00
_cell.angle_gamma   90.00
#
_symmetry.space_group_name_H-M   'P 1'
#
loop_
_entity.id
_entity.type
_entity.pdbx_description
1 polymer ?
#
loop_
_entity_poly.entity_id
_entity_poly.type
_entity_poly.pdbx_seq_one_letter_code
_entity_poly.pdbx_strand_id
1 'polypeptide(L)'
;MGCKAAPESQRPLKPDQNRPITGYPLFPTKVTMATQNARADSLSLLLFTLRSGKLMAINLLKVSEIIPCPPLTKLPESHPHVKGVATLRGNPLSVIDLSRAIGERPLADPDGGCL
;
A
#
# COMPACT_ATOMS: atom_id res chain seq x y z
N MET A 1 67.50 29.03 -22.26
CA MET A 1 66.79 30.06 -23.03
C MET A 1 65.47 30.33 -22.34
N GLY A 2 65.29 31.54 -21.80
CA GLY A 2 63.98 32.12 -21.51
C GLY A 2 63.31 31.78 -20.17
N CYS A 3 63.48 32.67 -19.20
CA CYS A 3 62.78 32.74 -17.91
C CYS A 3 61.27 33.05 -18.07
N LYS A 4 60.46 32.70 -17.05
CA LYS A 4 59.55 33.66 -16.41
C LYS A 4 59.06 33.17 -15.03
N ALA A 5 59.35 34.00 -14.00
CA ALA A 5 58.71 34.07 -12.69
C ALA A 5 57.25 34.60 -12.82
N ALA A 6 56.32 34.58 -11.86
CA ALA A 6 56.32 34.81 -10.40
C ALA A 6 54.89 34.48 -9.86
N PRO A 7 54.41 34.87 -8.65
CA PRO A 7 55.03 35.00 -7.33
C PRO A 7 54.26 34.27 -6.19
N GLU A 8 55.01 33.93 -5.16
CA GLU A 8 54.78 34.12 -3.72
C GLU A 8 53.47 34.83 -3.26
N SER A 9 52.64 34.15 -2.45
CA SER A 9 51.81 34.81 -1.43
C SER A 9 51.27 33.81 -0.40
N GLN A 10 52.01 33.70 0.71
CA GLN A 10 51.51 33.86 2.09
C GLN A 10 50.23 33.09 2.48
N ARG A 11 50.41 31.98 3.20
CA ARG A 11 50.33 31.85 4.67
C ARG A 11 48.99 31.22 5.12
N PRO A 12 49.01 30.24 6.04
CA PRO A 12 47.80 29.67 6.62
C PRO A 12 47.24 30.65 7.66
N LEU A 13 45.98 31.06 7.50
CA LEU A 13 45.25 31.80 8.53
C LEU A 13 44.33 30.84 9.28
N LYS A 14 44.56 30.79 10.59
CA LYS A 14 43.90 29.99 11.64
C LYS A 14 42.39 30.28 11.72
N PRO A 15 41.58 29.39 12.33
CA PRO A 15 40.13 29.50 12.37
C PRO A 15 39.70 30.74 13.15
N ASP A 16 38.76 31.52 12.59
CA ASP A 16 38.15 32.66 13.26
C ASP A 16 37.10 32.16 14.27
N GLN A 17 37.53 32.17 15.53
CA GLN A 17 36.83 31.63 16.69
C GLN A 17 35.86 32.66 17.30
N ASN A 18 35.26 33.56 16.50
CA ASN A 18 34.47 34.66 17.08
C ASN A 18 33.38 35.30 16.20
N ARG A 19 32.56 34.52 15.47
CA ARG A 19 31.25 35.03 15.00
C ARG A 19 30.08 34.47 15.82
N PRO A 20 29.23 35.34 16.40
CA PRO A 20 28.22 34.96 17.36
C PRO A 20 27.10 34.11 16.74
N ILE A 21 26.83 32.97 17.38
CA ILE A 21 25.65 32.12 17.17
C ILE A 21 24.43 32.76 17.82
N THR A 22 23.82 33.75 17.18
CA THR A 22 22.61 34.38 17.74
C THR A 22 21.52 34.58 16.71
N GLY A 23 20.44 33.79 16.86
CA GLY A 23 19.08 34.19 16.47
C GLY A 23 18.51 33.52 15.23
N TYR A 24 18.09 32.25 15.35
CA TYR A 24 17.09 31.71 14.42
C TYR A 24 15.78 32.50 14.56
N PRO A 25 15.08 32.84 13.46
CA PRO A 25 13.84 33.61 13.55
C PRO A 25 12.74 32.78 14.23
N LEU A 26 12.11 33.39 15.25
CA LEU A 26 10.87 32.91 15.86
C LEU A 26 9.74 33.07 14.83
N PHE A 27 9.35 31.98 14.16
CA PHE A 27 8.16 31.98 13.31
C PHE A 27 6.91 32.24 14.17
N PRO A 28 5.96 33.07 13.70
CA PRO A 28 4.76 33.38 14.45
C PRO A 28 3.98 32.10 14.77
N THR A 29 3.59 31.98 16.03
CA THR A 29 2.80 30.89 16.58
C THR A 29 1.48 30.74 15.83
N LYS A 30 1.20 29.51 15.38
CA LYS A 30 -0.03 29.08 14.72
C LYS A 30 -1.27 29.58 15.46
N VAL A 31 -2.16 30.23 14.72
CA VAL A 31 -3.60 30.19 15.04
C VAL A 31 -4.32 29.62 13.83
N THR A 32 -4.76 28.38 13.94
CA THR A 32 -5.76 27.79 13.04
C THR A 32 -6.88 27.29 13.93
N MET A 33 -8.02 27.99 13.90
CA MET A 33 -9.25 27.50 14.51
C MET A 33 -9.72 26.30 13.69
N ALA A 34 -9.42 25.09 14.16
CA ALA A 34 -10.07 23.89 13.66
C ALA A 34 -11.43 23.80 14.36
N THR A 35 -12.50 24.14 13.64
CA THR A 35 -13.84 23.70 13.99
C THR A 35 -13.84 22.17 13.95
N GLN A 36 -13.82 21.56 15.13
CA GLN A 36 -13.91 20.12 15.32
C GLN A 36 -15.35 19.68 15.06
N ASN A 37 -15.75 19.61 13.79
CA ASN A 37 -17.00 18.96 13.46
C ASN A 37 -16.93 18.32 12.07
N ALA A 38 -16.09 17.30 11.98
CA ALA A 38 -16.30 16.19 11.07
C ALA A 38 -15.67 14.97 11.75
N ARG A 39 -16.49 14.10 12.30
CA ARG A 39 -16.06 12.72 12.54
C ARG A 39 -15.80 12.16 11.15
N ALA A 40 -14.55 12.21 10.69
CA ALA A 40 -14.14 11.48 9.50
C ALA A 40 -14.36 10.00 9.84
N ASP A 41 -15.38 9.39 9.26
CA ASP A 41 -15.58 7.95 9.41
C ASP A 41 -14.46 7.27 8.63
N SER A 42 -13.35 7.00 9.32
CA SER A 42 -12.16 6.42 8.75
C SER A 42 -12.44 4.97 8.36
N LEU A 43 -12.66 4.73 7.07
CA LEU A 43 -12.88 3.38 6.56
C LEU A 43 -11.57 2.59 6.55
N SER A 44 -11.60 1.43 7.19
CA SER A 44 -10.50 0.46 7.15
C SER A 44 -10.77 -0.53 6.01
N LEU A 45 -9.87 -0.57 5.02
CA LEU A 45 -10.04 -1.37 3.79
C LEU A 45 -8.90 -2.38 3.64
N LEU A 46 -9.24 -3.58 3.16
CA LEU A 46 -8.29 -4.56 2.64
C LEU A 46 -8.15 -4.33 1.14
N LEU A 47 -6.92 -4.07 0.69
CA LEU A 47 -6.60 -3.95 -0.72
C LEU A 47 -6.06 -5.29 -1.23
N PHE A 48 -6.50 -5.69 -2.43
CA PHE A 48 -6.02 -6.90 -3.10
C PHE A 48 -6.07 -6.70 -4.62
N THR A 49 -5.27 -7.49 -5.34
CA THR A 49 -5.22 -7.45 -6.80
C THR A 49 -5.76 -8.74 -7.38
N LEU A 50 -6.47 -8.62 -8.51
CA LEU A 50 -6.85 -9.75 -9.33
C LEU A 50 -5.72 -10.12 -10.29
N ARG A 51 -5.82 -11.30 -10.91
CA ARG A 51 -4.86 -11.77 -11.94
C ARG A 51 -4.77 -10.85 -13.16
N SER A 52 -5.81 -10.05 -13.41
CA SER A 52 -5.82 -8.99 -14.43
C SER A 52 -4.95 -7.78 -14.09
N GLY A 53 -4.43 -7.69 -12.85
CA GLY A 53 -3.70 -6.53 -12.33
C GLY A 53 -4.61 -5.44 -11.74
N LYS A 54 -5.93 -5.64 -11.76
CA LYS A 54 -6.88 -4.67 -11.20
C LYS A 54 -6.82 -4.65 -9.68
N LEU A 55 -6.58 -3.47 -9.12
CA LEU A 55 -6.62 -3.21 -7.69
C LEU A 55 -8.06 -3.06 -7.22
N MET A 56 -8.42 -3.80 -6.19
CA MET A 56 -9.73 -3.79 -5.56
C MET A 56 -9.60 -3.62 -4.05
N ALA A 57 -10.69 -3.21 -3.42
CA ALA A 57 -10.75 -3.06 -1.97
C ALA A 57 -12.07 -3.60 -1.42
N ILE A 58 -12.00 -4.18 -0.23
CA ILE A 58 -13.16 -4.59 0.56
C ILE A 58 -13.03 -3.99 1.97
N ASN A 59 -14.16 -3.65 2.59
CA ASN A 59 -14.15 -3.18 3.97
C ASN A 59 -13.67 -4.31 4.89
N LEU A 60 -12.74 -4.02 5.81
CA LEU A 60 -12.23 -4.98 6.77
C LEU A 60 -13.34 -5.56 7.67
N LEU A 61 -14.42 -4.81 7.91
CA LEU A 61 -15.59 -5.31 8.64
C LEU A 61 -16.33 -6.45 7.93
N LYS A 62 -16.16 -6.60 6.61
CA LYS A 62 -16.74 -7.71 5.82
C LYS A 62 -15.79 -8.89 5.68
N VAL A 63 -14.54 -8.77 6.14
CA VAL A 63 -13.53 -9.83 6.03
C VAL A 63 -13.48 -10.61 7.33
N SER A 64 -13.80 -11.90 7.26
CA SER A 64 -13.71 -12.79 8.42
C SER A 64 -12.30 -13.35 8.60
N GLU A 65 -11.70 -13.84 7.51
CA GLU A 65 -10.34 -14.39 7.51
C GLU A 65 -9.76 -14.39 6.09
N ILE A 66 -8.43 -14.43 6.00
CA ILE A 66 -7.68 -14.57 4.75
C ILE A 66 -6.91 -15.88 4.85
N ILE A 67 -7.25 -16.84 4.01
CA ILE A 67 -6.63 -18.17 4.01
C ILE A 67 -6.29 -18.59 2.58
N PRO A 68 -5.30 -19.48 2.40
CA PRO A 68 -5.13 -20.19 1.14
C PRO A 68 -6.40 -20.96 0.79
N CYS A 69 -6.71 -21.04 -0.50
CA CYS A 69 -7.90 -21.77 -0.95
C CYS A 69 -7.78 -23.27 -0.60
N PRO A 70 -8.70 -23.81 0.22
CA PRO A 70 -8.77 -25.24 0.49
C PRO A 70 -9.30 -25.99 -0.75
N PRO A 71 -9.20 -27.34 -0.79
CA PRO A 71 -9.77 -28.12 -1.88
C PRO A 71 -11.27 -27.85 -2.04
N LEU A 72 -11.70 -27.66 -3.28
CA LEU A 72 -13.08 -27.36 -3.63
C LEU A 72 -13.85 -28.63 -3.99
N THR A 73 -15.05 -28.74 -3.44
CA THR A 73 -16.05 -29.73 -3.86
C THR A 73 -16.95 -29.11 -4.91
N LYS A 74 -17.07 -29.74 -6.09
CA LYS A 74 -17.96 -29.26 -7.15
C LYS A 74 -19.42 -29.40 -6.72
N LEU A 75 -20.18 -28.33 -6.89
CA LEU A 75 -21.61 -28.30 -6.58
C LEU A 75 -22.41 -28.53 -7.88
N PRO A 76 -23.23 -29.59 -7.98
CA PRO A 76 -24.08 -29.80 -9.15
C PRO A 76 -25.11 -28.66 -9.27
N GLU A 77 -25.46 -28.29 -10.51
CA GLU A 77 -26.45 -27.24 -10.82
C GLU A 77 -26.16 -25.87 -10.20
N SER A 78 -24.90 -25.60 -9.82
CA SER A 78 -24.53 -24.31 -9.26
C SER A 78 -24.51 -23.19 -10.30
N HIS A 79 -24.70 -21.95 -9.84
CA HIS A 79 -24.55 -20.76 -10.69
C HIS A 79 -23.17 -20.73 -11.36
N PRO A 80 -23.02 -20.30 -12.63
CA PRO A 80 -21.74 -20.29 -13.37
C PRO A 80 -20.60 -19.45 -12.74
N HIS A 81 -20.93 -18.62 -11.75
CA HIS A 81 -19.98 -17.82 -10.97
C HIS A 81 -19.45 -18.56 -9.74
N VAL A 82 -20.11 -19.64 -9.32
CA VAL A 82 -19.70 -20.49 -8.21
C VAL A 82 -18.69 -21.50 -8.74
N LYS A 83 -17.53 -21.59 -8.08
CA LYS A 83 -16.51 -22.60 -8.38
C LYS A 83 -16.79 -23.91 -7.64
N GLY A 84 -17.38 -23.82 -6.46
CA GLY A 84 -17.77 -24.97 -5.65
C GLY A 84 -17.97 -24.59 -4.20
N VAL A 85 -17.83 -25.58 -3.33
CA VAL A 85 -17.92 -25.45 -1.88
C VAL A 85 -16.60 -25.87 -1.24
N ALA A 86 -16.05 -25.00 -0.41
CA ALA A 86 -14.91 -25.26 0.47
C ALA A 86 -15.42 -25.62 1.87
N THR A 87 -14.70 -26.46 2.61
CA THR A 87 -15.00 -26.67 4.03
C THR A 87 -14.00 -25.90 4.87
N LEU A 88 -14.49 -25.01 5.73
CA LEU A 88 -13.68 -24.22 6.64
C LEU A 88 -14.16 -24.43 8.08
N ARG A 89 -13.28 -25.01 8.91
CA ARG A 89 -13.57 -25.35 10.32
C ARG A 89 -14.85 -26.18 10.47
N GLY A 90 -15.09 -27.11 9.54
CA GLY A 90 -16.28 -27.97 9.53
C GLY A 90 -17.53 -27.34 8.91
N ASN A 91 -17.49 -26.05 8.54
CA ASN A 91 -18.62 -25.38 7.90
C ASN A 91 -18.43 -25.29 6.37
N PRO A 92 -19.45 -25.64 5.57
CA PRO A 92 -19.40 -25.47 4.12
C PRO A 92 -19.55 -24.00 3.74
N LEU A 93 -18.60 -23.49 2.96
CA LEU A 93 -18.59 -22.13 2.41
C LEU A 93 -18.57 -22.18 0.88
N SER A 94 -19.49 -21.47 0.24
CA SER A 94 -19.52 -21.34 -1.21
C SER A 94 -18.37 -20.45 -1.69
N VAL A 95 -17.61 -20.93 -2.66
CA VAL A 95 -16.51 -20.19 -3.28
C VAL A 95 -16.93 -19.70 -4.65
N ILE A 96 -16.74 -18.40 -4.90
CA ILE A 96 -17.09 -17.72 -6.14
C ILE A 96 -15.84 -17.28 -6.91
N ASP A 97 -15.89 -17.38 -8.24
CA ASP A 97 -14.89 -16.77 -9.11
C ASP A 97 -15.15 -15.26 -9.17
N LEU A 98 -14.36 -14.51 -8.40
CA LEU A 98 -14.51 -13.06 -8.32
C LEU A 98 -14.29 -12.39 -9.68
N SER A 99 -13.33 -12.86 -10.48
CA SER A 99 -13.08 -12.31 -11.82
C SER A 99 -14.32 -12.48 -12.70
N ARG A 100 -14.97 -13.65 -12.70
CA ARG A 100 -16.25 -13.83 -13.41
C ARG A 100 -17.35 -12.93 -12.87
N ALA A 101 -17.50 -12.86 -11.55
CA ALA A 101 -18.58 -12.13 -10.91
C ALA A 101 -18.57 -10.63 -11.25
N ILE A 102 -17.39 -10.06 -11.53
CA ILE A 102 -17.23 -8.66 -11.93
C ILE A 102 -17.15 -8.45 -13.44
N GLY A 103 -17.38 -9.49 -14.25
CA GLY A 103 -17.36 -9.42 -15.72
C GLY A 103 -15.98 -9.51 -16.36
N GLU A 104 -14.96 -9.96 -15.63
CA GLU A 104 -13.61 -10.20 -16.15
C GLU A 104 -13.42 -11.64 -16.61
N ARG A 105 -12.24 -11.92 -17.20
CA ARG A 105 -11.90 -13.25 -17.66
C ARG A 105 -11.90 -14.22 -16.47
N PRO A 106 -12.55 -15.39 -16.59
CA PRO A 106 -12.47 -16.46 -15.62
C PRO A 106 -11.05 -16.77 -15.17
N LEU A 107 -10.91 -17.16 -13.91
CA LEU A 107 -9.66 -17.77 -13.47
C LEU A 107 -9.51 -19.14 -14.15
N ALA A 108 -8.46 -19.27 -14.96
CA ALA A 108 -8.05 -20.51 -15.59
C ALA A 108 -7.16 -21.28 -14.62
N ASP A 109 -7.74 -22.30 -13.99
CA ASP A 109 -7.03 -23.20 -13.10
C ASP A 109 -7.16 -24.63 -13.67
N PRO A 110 -6.06 -25.27 -14.09
CA PRO A 110 -6.07 -26.64 -14.61
C PRO A 110 -6.39 -27.69 -13.54
N ASP A 111 -6.13 -27.40 -12.27
CA ASP A 111 -6.30 -28.33 -11.15
C ASP A 111 -7.64 -28.12 -10.41
N GLY A 112 -8.42 -27.10 -10.82
CA GLY A 112 -9.77 -26.85 -10.30
C GLY A 112 -9.80 -26.23 -8.91
N GLY A 113 -8.71 -25.62 -8.45
CA GLY A 113 -8.63 -24.81 -7.24
C GLY A 113 -9.04 -23.34 -7.46
N CYS A 114 -8.48 -22.45 -6.65
CA CYS A 114 -8.77 -21.02 -6.67
C CYS A 114 -7.61 -20.13 -7.16
N LEU A 115 -6.53 -20.64 -7.78
CA LEU A 115 -5.34 -19.85 -8.16
C LEU A 115 -4.89 -20.03 -9.62
#